data_AF-A0A349KRK1-F1
#
_entry.id   AF-A0A349KRK1-F1
#
_cell.length_a   1.000
_cell.length_b   1.000
_cell.length_c   1.000
_cell.angle_alpha   90.00
_cell.angle_beta   90.00
_cell.angle_gamma   90.00
#
_symmetry.space_group_name_H-M   'P 1'
#
loop_
_entity.id
_entity.type
_entity.pdbx_description
1 polymer ?
#
loop_
_entity_poly.entity_id
_entity_poly.type
_entity_poly.pdbx_seq_one_letter_code
_entity_poly.pdbx_strand_id
1 'polypeptide(L)' 'DLWIKDTSVDDMNLYFYQVIHKMADTYLRATKNEDIADSIREFGDGFGETLGLISRGAK' A
#
# COMPACT_ATOMS: atom_id res chain seq x y z
N ASP A 1 0.14 -9.96 -19.08
CA ASP A 1 -0.67 -9.24 -18.09
C ASP A 1 -0.83 -10.11 -16.88
N LEU A 2 -0.49 -9.63 -15.68
CA LEU A 2 -0.68 -10.39 -14.42
C LEU A 2 -2.16 -10.42 -13.98
N TRP A 3 -3.01 -9.71 -14.70
CA TRP A 3 -4.42 -9.53 -14.41
C TRP A 3 -5.22 -10.54 -15.23
N ILE A 4 -5.89 -11.44 -14.52
CA ILE A 4 -6.83 -12.38 -15.13
C ILE A 4 -8.08 -11.58 -15.51
N LYS A 5 -8.76 -11.99 -16.57
CA LYS A 5 -9.96 -11.34 -17.11
C LYS A 5 -11.07 -11.08 -16.06
N ASP A 6 -11.01 -11.77 -14.93
CA ASP A 6 -12.00 -11.76 -13.85
C ASP A 6 -11.54 -11.01 -12.59
N THR A 7 -10.33 -10.43 -12.56
CA THR A 7 -9.91 -9.62 -11.40
C THR A 7 -10.71 -8.32 -11.36
N SER A 8 -11.46 -8.10 -10.28
CA SER A 8 -12.21 -6.86 -10.12
C SER A 8 -11.26 -5.68 -9.88
N VAL A 9 -11.73 -4.46 -10.18
CA VAL A 9 -10.96 -3.24 -9.89
C VAL A 9 -10.68 -3.11 -8.38
N ASP A 10 -11.60 -3.57 -7.54
CA ASP A 10 -11.44 -3.54 -6.08
C ASP A 10 -10.34 -4.50 -5.61
N ASP A 11 -10.27 -5.70 -6.20
CA ASP A 11 -9.19 -6.66 -5.91
C ASP A 11 -7.83 -6.10 -6.35
N MET A 12 -7.78 -5.42 -7.49
CA MET A 12 -6.57 -4.75 -7.96
C MET A 12 -6.15 -3.64 -7.00
N ASN A 13 -7.09 -2.79 -6.59
CA ASN A 13 -6.86 -1.72 -5.62
C ASN A 13 -6.29 -2.26 -4.30
N LEU A 14 -6.88 -3.33 -3.77
CA LEU A 14 -6.39 -3.99 -2.57
C LEU A 14 -4.99 -4.58 -2.75
N TYR A 15 -4.72 -5.21 -3.89
CA TYR A 15 -3.39 -5.75 -4.20
C TYR A 15 -2.32 -4.65 -4.25
N PHE A 16 -2.59 -3.55 -4.95
CA PHE A 16 -1.66 -2.43 -5.04
C PHE A 16 -1.38 -1.81 -3.68
N TYR A 17 -2.42 -1.64 -2.84
CA TYR A 17 -2.25 -1.22 -1.46
C TYR A 17 -1.27 -2.14 -0.72
N GLN A 18 -1.48 -3.46 -0.74
CA GLN A 18 -0.59 -4.42 -0.09
C GLN A 18 0.84 -4.37 -0.63
N VAL A 19 1.02 -4.21 -1.95
CA VAL A 19 2.33 -4.12 -2.59
C VAL A 19 3.09 -2.89 -2.13
N ILE A 20 2.43 -1.72 -2.02
CA ILE A 20 3.06 -0.49 -1.54
C ILE A 20 3.63 -0.67 -0.12
N HIS A 21 2.85 -1.25 0.80
CA HIS A 21 3.34 -1.55 2.15
C HIS A 21 4.50 -2.57 2.13
N LYS A 22 4.43 -3.58 1.24
CA LYS A 22 5.52 -4.54 1.11
C LYS A 22 6.81 -3.91 0.55
N MET A 23 6.67 -2.91 -0.32
CA MET A 23 7.80 -2.12 -0.81
C MET A 23 8.44 -1.31 0.33
N ALA A 24 7.64 -0.71 1.22
CA ALA A 24 8.16 -0.04 2.41
C ALA A 24 8.97 -0.99 3.30
N ASP A 25 8.44 -2.19 3.58
CA ASP A 25 9.15 -3.20 4.38
C ASP A 25 10.46 -3.65 3.71
N THR A 26 10.43 -3.82 2.39
CA THR A 26 11.60 -4.23 1.61
C THR A 26 12.67 -3.14 1.63
N TYR A 27 12.26 -1.89 1.45
CA TYR A 27 13.13 -0.73 1.53
C TYR A 27 13.77 -0.61 2.92
N LEU A 28 12.99 -0.73 4.00
CA LEU A 28 13.49 -0.71 5.37
C LEU A 28 14.52 -1.80 5.62
N ARG A 29 14.23 -3.04 5.18
CA ARG A 29 15.15 -4.16 5.38
C ARG A 29 16.48 -3.97 4.66
N ALA A 30 16.45 -3.39 3.45
CA ALA A 30 17.63 -3.17 2.63
C ALA A 30 18.48 -1.98 3.08
N THR A 31 17.85 -0.90 3.55
CA THR A 31 18.53 0.39 3.80
C THR A 31 18.68 0.73 5.27
N LYS A 32 17.86 0.13 6.15
CA LYS A 32 17.71 0.51 7.56
C LYS A 32 17.26 1.96 7.78
N ASN A 33 16.73 2.61 6.74
CA ASN A 33 16.20 3.96 6.83
C ASN A 33 14.70 3.90 7.17
N GLU A 34 14.40 4.13 8.45
CA GLU A 34 13.05 4.13 9.01
C GLU A 34 12.21 5.29 8.46
N ASP A 35 12.75 6.51 8.44
CA ASP A 35 12.04 7.72 8.00
C ASP A 35 11.46 7.59 6.58
N ILE A 36 12.26 7.06 5.64
CA ILE A 36 11.79 6.87 4.26
C ILE A 36 10.86 5.67 4.15
N ALA A 37 11.08 4.60 4.91
CA ALA A 37 10.15 3.47 4.94
C ALA A 37 8.76 3.90 5.45
N ASP A 38 8.71 4.73 6.49
CA ASP A 38 7.47 5.27 7.04
C ASP A 38 6.80 6.23 6.06
N SER A 39 7.56 7.06 5.35
CA SER A 39 7.02 7.89 4.27
C SER A 39 6.35 7.07 3.15
N ILE A 40 6.89 5.89 2.81
CA ILE A 40 6.27 4.97 1.83
C ILE A 40 4.99 4.36 2.41
N ARG A 41 4.96 4.03 3.71
CA ARG A 41 3.74 3.53 4.37
C ARG A 41 2.65 4.59 4.40
N GLU A 42 2.99 5.83 4.75
CA GLU A 42 2.04 6.96 4.77
C GLU A 42 1.44 7.21 3.38
N PHE A 43 2.24 7.07 2.32
CA PHE A 43 1.74 7.11 0.95
C PHE A 43 0.75 5.95 0.67
N GLY A 44 1.07 4.73 1.10
CA GLY A 44 0.19 3.57 1.02
C GLY A 44 -1.14 3.76 1.77
N ASP A 45 -1.08 4.32 2.98
CA ASP A 45 -2.25 4.64 3.78
C ASP A 45 -3.13 5.69 3.08
N GLY A 46 -2.54 6.75 2.54
CA GLY A 46 -3.27 7.76 1.77
C GLY A 46 -3.92 7.20 0.50
N PHE A 47 -3.25 6.25 -0.17
CA PHE A 47 -3.83 5.50 -1.29
C PHE A 47 -5.03 4.66 -0.83
N GLY A 48 -4.90 3.93 0.28
CA GLY A 48 -5.98 3.13 0.86
C GLY A 48 -7.18 3.98 1.29
N GLU A 49 -6.95 5.13 1.90
CA GLU A 49 -8.00 6.08 2.32
C GLU A 49 -8.77 6.66 1.14
N THR A 50 -8.06 7.08 0.09
CA THR A 50 -8.66 7.65 -1.12
C THR A 50 -9.60 6.64 -1.81
N LEU A 51 -9.25 5.36 -1.71
CA LEU A 51 -10.04 4.26 -2.26
C LEU A 51 -11.10 3.70 -1.28
N GLY A 52 -11.15 4.22 -0.05
CA GLY A 52 -12.07 3.73 0.99
C GLY A 52 -11.74 2.34 1.52
N LEU A 53 -10.52 1.83 1.29
CA LEU A 53 -10.06 0.51 1.75
C LEU A 53 -9.79 0.50 3.25
N ILE A 54 -9.37 1.64 3.81
CA ILE A 54 -9.14 1.83 5.24
C ILE A 54 -9.83 3.11 5.70
N SER A 55 -10.36 3.09 6.92
CA SER A 55 -10.86 4.28 7.61
C SER A 55 -9.87 4.60 8.72
N ARG A 56 -9.14 5.70 8.59
CA ARG A 56 -8.34 6.25 9.70
C ARG A 56 -9.34 6.76 10.73
N GLY A 57 -9.70 5.89 11.68
CA GLY A 57 -10.62 6.24 12.77
C GLY A 57 -10.17 7.57 13.38
N ALA A 58 -11.09 8.53 13.43
CA ALA A 58 -10.89 9.81 14.10
C ALA A 58 -10.26 9.53 15.46
N LYS A 59 -8.99 9.92 15.61
CA LYS A 59 -8.30 9.88 16.89
C LYS A 59 -8.58 11.18 17.63
#